data_AF-A0A565BU83-F1
#
_entry.id   AF-A0A565BU83-F1
#
_cell.length_a   1.000
_cell.length_b   1.000
_cell.length_c   1.000
_cell.angle_alpha   90.00
_cell.angle_beta   90.00
_cell.angle_gamma   90.00
#
_symmetry.space_group_name_H-M   'P 1'
#
loop_
_entity.id
_entity.type
_entity.pdbx_description
1 polymer ?
#
loop_
_entity_poly.entity_id
_entity_poly.type
_entity_poly.pdbx_seq_one_letter_code
_entity_poly.pdbx_strand_id
1 'polypeptide(L)'
;MWRKLLKLRPLAANFLKVDVKDGCSTYLWFDNWLSIGPLIDISGEVGTRLLGIRREAKVSEVIRGNNWALRRSRNRSVQDIITYLRTVSIPNDMAGQDRILWK
;
A
#
# COMPACT_ATOMS: atom_id res chain seq x y z
N MET A 1 16.26 -23.53 -14.89
CA MET A 1 16.88 -22.47 -14.04
C MET A 1 15.87 -21.45 -13.48
N TRP A 2 15.02 -20.81 -14.28
CA TRP A 2 14.14 -19.70 -13.86
C TRP A 2 13.19 -19.97 -12.66
N ARG A 3 12.70 -21.19 -12.48
CA ARG A 3 11.85 -21.55 -11.34
C ARG A 3 12.52 -21.36 -9.98
N LYS A 4 13.86 -21.49 -9.90
CA LYS A 4 14.61 -21.25 -8.65
C LYS A 4 14.69 -19.76 -8.31
N LEU A 5 14.84 -18.90 -9.32
CA LEU A 5 14.85 -17.44 -9.15
C LEU A 5 13.49 -16.93 -8.66
N LEU A 6 12.38 -17.50 -9.16
CA LEU A 6 11.04 -17.12 -8.71
C LEU A 6 10.80 -17.41 -7.21
N LYS A 7 11.47 -18.42 -6.64
CA LYS A 7 11.38 -18.72 -5.20
C LYS A 7 12.01 -17.65 -4.32
N LEU A 8 12.91 -16.82 -4.88
CA LEU A 8 13.56 -15.72 -4.17
C LEU A 8 12.72 -14.44 -4.17
N ARG A 9 11.67 -14.35 -5.00
CA ARG A 9 10.79 -13.16 -5.06
C ARG A 9 10.25 -12.72 -3.69
N PRO A 10 9.68 -13.60 -2.84
CA PRO A 10 9.21 -13.18 -1.52
C PRO A 10 10.35 -12.70 -0.60
N LEU A 11 11.55 -13.25 -0.74
CA LEU A 11 12.72 -12.76 0.01
C LEU A 11 13.16 -11.39 -0.50
N ALA A 12 13.24 -11.20 -1.81
CA ALA A 12 13.57 -9.93 -2.45
C ALA A 12 12.54 -8.84 -2.11
N ALA A 13 11.26 -9.19 -2.02
CA ALA A 13 10.19 -8.26 -1.65
C ALA A 13 10.40 -7.64 -0.26
N ASN A 14 11.01 -8.38 0.68
CA ASN A 14 11.33 -7.84 2.02
C ASN A 14 12.43 -6.77 2.00
N PHE A 15 13.29 -6.77 0.97
CA PHE A 15 14.34 -5.77 0.78
C PHE A 15 13.86 -4.58 -0.05
N LEU A 16 12.75 -4.71 -0.75
CA LEU A 16 12.15 -3.61 -1.51
C LEU A 16 11.20 -2.83 -0.61
N LYS A 17 11.47 -1.55 -0.45
CA LYS A 17 10.57 -0.59 0.19
C LYS A 17 10.27 0.54 -0.76
N VAL A 18 9.04 1.05 -0.77
CA VAL A 18 8.67 2.20 -1.59
C VAL A 18 8.58 3.45 -0.72
N ASP A 19 9.31 4.49 -1.10
CA ASP A 19 9.19 5.84 -0.57
C ASP A 19 8.15 6.60 -1.40
N VAL A 20 6.97 6.78 -0.79
CA VAL A 20 5.80 7.35 -1.45
C VAL A 20 5.88 8.86 -1.39
N LYS A 21 5.84 9.48 -2.57
CA LYS A 21 5.92 10.92 -2.74
C LYS A 21 4.63 11.43 -3.36
N ASP A 22 4.45 11.29 -4.67
CA ASP A 22 3.21 11.60 -5.37
C ASP A 22 2.16 10.47 -5.29
N GLY A 23 2.57 9.26 -4.91
CA GLY A 23 1.69 8.09 -4.84
C GLY A 23 1.09 7.68 -6.17
N CYS A 24 1.61 8.17 -7.31
CA CYS A 24 1.12 7.86 -8.64
C CYS A 24 1.62 6.51 -9.15
N SER A 25 2.80 6.08 -8.68
CA SER A 25 3.42 4.83 -9.13
C SER A 25 3.26 3.70 -8.11
N THR A 26 2.95 4.02 -6.86
CA THR A 26 2.78 3.05 -5.77
C THR A 26 1.38 2.46 -5.72
N TYR A 27 1.27 1.14 -5.71
CA TYR A 27 0.04 0.41 -5.44
C TYR A 27 -0.28 0.37 -3.95
N LEU A 28 -1.50 0.74 -3.58
CA LEU A 28 -1.93 0.78 -2.18
C LEU A 28 -1.77 -0.58 -1.49
N TRP A 29 -2.15 -1.66 -2.17
CA TRP A 29 -2.31 -2.98 -1.56
C TRP A 29 -1.06 -3.84 -1.56
N PHE A 30 -0.26 -3.75 -2.63
CA PHE A 30 0.80 -4.71 -2.92
C PHE A 30 2.20 -4.20 -2.62
N ASP A 31 2.41 -2.89 -2.75
CA ASP A 31 3.74 -2.34 -2.56
C ASP A 31 4.05 -2.24 -1.06
N ASN A 32 5.31 -2.49 -0.72
CA ASN A 32 5.80 -2.39 0.64
C ASN A 32 6.19 -0.94 0.95
N TRP A 33 5.20 -0.05 1.08
CA TRP A 33 5.43 1.37 1.38
C TRP A 33 5.18 1.73 2.85
N LEU A 34 4.49 0.87 3.59
CA LEU A 34 4.20 1.06 5.01
C LEU A 34 5.18 0.29 5.90
N SER A 35 5.30 0.68 7.18
CA SER A 35 6.14 -0.06 8.13
C SER A 35 5.55 -1.42 8.53
N ILE A 36 4.24 -1.60 8.30
CA ILE A 36 3.49 -2.83 8.60
C ILE A 36 3.50 -3.84 7.45
N GLY A 37 4.16 -3.53 6.33
CA GLY A 37 4.17 -4.35 5.12
C GLY A 37 3.02 -4.05 4.15
N PRO A 38 2.88 -4.86 3.09
CA PRO A 38 1.79 -4.76 2.13
C PRO A 38 0.42 -4.97 2.77
N LEU A 39 -0.55 -4.10 2.49
CA LEU A 39 -1.89 -4.18 3.09
C LEU A 39 -2.67 -5.43 2.67
N ILE A 40 -2.34 -6.02 1.51
CA ILE A 40 -2.95 -7.27 1.04
C ILE A 40 -2.60 -8.46 1.95
N ASP A 41 -1.42 -8.46 2.56
CA ASP A 41 -0.97 -9.54 3.45
C ASP A 41 -1.71 -9.49 4.80
N ILE A 42 -2.15 -8.29 5.21
CA ILE A 42 -2.87 -8.05 6.47
C ILE A 42 -4.38 -8.28 6.30
N SER A 43 -4.96 -7.71 5.24
CA SER A 43 -6.42 -7.70 5.06
C SER A 43 -6.95 -8.83 4.17
N GLY A 44 -6.05 -9.52 3.46
CA GLY A 44 -6.40 -10.46 2.41
C GLY A 44 -7.21 -9.83 1.28
N GLU A 45 -7.67 -10.67 0.35
CA GLU A 45 -8.45 -10.22 -0.79
C GLU A 45 -9.81 -9.61 -0.38
N VAL A 46 -10.35 -10.02 0.76
CA VAL A 46 -11.59 -9.49 1.33
C VAL A 46 -11.44 -8.02 1.74
N GLY A 47 -10.26 -7.60 2.22
CA GLY A 47 -9.98 -6.23 2.61
C GLY A 47 -10.23 -5.20 1.51
N THR A 48 -9.85 -5.55 0.28
CA THR A 48 -10.05 -4.70 -0.91
C THR A 48 -11.53 -4.38 -1.12
N ARG A 49 -12.39 -5.41 -1.01
CA ARG A 49 -13.85 -5.29 -1.17
C ARG A 49 -14.48 -4.52 -0.01
N LEU A 50 -14.01 -4.74 1.21
CA LEU A 50 -14.53 -4.07 2.41
C LEU A 50 -14.22 -2.57 2.41
N LEU A 51 -13.04 -2.15 1.95
CA LEU A 51 -12.74 -0.73 1.76
C LEU A 51 -13.36 -0.15 0.48
N GLY A 52 -13.78 -0.99 -0.46
CA GLY A 52 -14.32 -0.56 -1.75
C GLY A 52 -13.27 0.09 -2.64
N ILE A 53 -12.00 -0.33 -2.50
CA ILE A 53 -10.87 0.18 -3.27
C ILE A 53 -10.43 -0.93 -4.21
N ARG A 54 -10.20 -0.59 -5.48
CA ARG A 54 -9.73 -1.54 -6.49
C ARG A 54 -8.38 -2.14 -6.06
N ARG A 55 -8.12 -3.38 -6.45
CA ARG A 55 -6.91 -4.11 -6.08
C ARG A 55 -5.65 -3.47 -6.66
N GLU A 56 -5.80 -2.87 -7.83
CA GLU A 56 -4.74 -2.17 -8.58
C GLU A 56 -4.72 -0.66 -8.28
N ALA A 57 -5.47 -0.20 -7.28
CA ALA A 57 -5.54 1.22 -6.97
C ALA A 57 -4.17 1.77 -6.55
N LYS A 58 -3.85 2.95 -7.06
CA LYS A 58 -2.68 3.71 -6.64
C LYS A 58 -2.95 4.44 -5.34
N VAL A 59 -1.90 4.77 -4.59
CA VAL A 59 -2.04 5.51 -3.33
C VAL A 59 -2.72 6.86 -3.58
N SER A 60 -2.33 7.57 -4.65
CA SER A 60 -2.94 8.83 -5.11
C SER A 60 -4.45 8.72 -5.37
N GLU A 61 -4.94 7.63 -5.95
CA GLU A 61 -6.37 7.43 -6.26
C GLU A 61 -7.26 7.33 -5.00
N VAL A 62 -6.65 7.02 -3.86
CA VAL A 62 -7.33 6.78 -2.58
C VAL A 62 -7.28 8.03 -1.69
N ILE A 63 -6.67 9.10 -2.17
CA ILE A 63 -6.59 10.39 -1.51
C ILE A 63 -7.59 11.34 -2.16
N ARG A 64 -8.35 12.06 -1.34
CA ARG A 64 -9.27 13.12 -1.81
C ARG A 64 -8.97 14.40 -1.05
N GLY A 65 -8.42 15.38 -1.78
CA GLY A 65 -7.89 16.60 -1.17
C GLY A 65 -6.75 16.25 -0.22
N ASN A 66 -6.85 16.70 1.04
CA ASN A 66 -5.85 16.44 2.06
C ASN A 66 -6.31 15.37 3.07
N ASN A 67 -7.02 14.32 2.61
CA ASN A 67 -7.48 13.21 3.45
C ASN A 67 -7.56 11.87 2.69
N TRP A 68 -7.42 10.76 3.43
CA TRP A 68 -7.67 9.41 2.93
C TRP A 68 -9.16 9.15 2.71
N ALA A 69 -9.54 8.78 1.49
CA ALA A 69 -10.92 8.49 1.08
C ALA A 69 -11.34 7.04 1.40
N LEU A 70 -11.19 6.64 2.67
CA LEU A 70 -11.47 5.27 3.12
C LEU A 70 -12.92 5.10 3.56
N ARG A 71 -13.58 4.02 3.12
CA ARG A 71 -14.90 3.63 3.64
C ARG A 71 -14.77 3.07 5.04
N ARG A 72 -15.76 3.33 5.90
CA ARG A 72 -15.85 2.68 7.20
C ARG A 72 -16.17 1.20 7.01
N SER A 73 -15.46 0.34 7.73
CA SER A 73 -15.73 -1.10 7.79
C SER A 73 -15.99 -1.53 9.24
N ARG A 74 -16.80 -2.58 9.43
CA ARG A 74 -17.02 -3.22 10.74
C ARG A 74 -16.03 -4.35 11.02
N ASN A 75 -15.22 -4.73 10.03
CA ASN A 75 -14.20 -5.75 10.20
C ASN A 75 -12.99 -5.18 10.96
N ARG A 76 -12.55 -5.87 12.02
CA ARG A 76 -11.46 -5.41 12.90
C ARG A 76 -10.15 -5.18 12.15
N SER A 77 -9.69 -6.14 11.35
CA SER A 77 -8.44 -6.01 10.59
C SER A 77 -8.45 -4.82 9.63
N VAL A 78 -9.60 -4.52 9.04
CA VAL A 78 -9.76 -3.34 8.16
C VAL A 78 -9.81 -2.05 8.97
N GLN A 79 -10.42 -2.05 10.16
CA GLN A 79 -10.39 -0.88 11.05
C GLN A 79 -8.97 -0.55 11.53
N ASP A 80 -8.16 -1.56 11.81
CA ASP A 80 -6.75 -1.36 12.19
C ASP A 80 -5.97 -0.70 11.05
N ILE A 81 -6.20 -1.14 9.80
CA ILE A 81 -5.62 -0.51 8.60
C ILE A 81 -6.10 0.93 8.43
N ILE A 82 -7.40 1.20 8.57
CA ILE A 82 -7.94 2.57 8.46
C ILE A 82 -7.31 3.47 9.52
N THR A 83 -7.21 2.98 10.75
CA THR A 83 -6.64 3.72 11.87
C THR A 83 -5.17 4.03 11.63
N TYR A 84 -4.41 3.04 11.18
CA TYR A 84 -3.00 3.21 10.82
C TYR A 84 -2.81 4.16 9.63
N LEU A 85 -3.57 4.01 8.54
CA LEU A 85 -3.47 4.91 7.38
C LEU A 85 -3.71 6.38 7.77
N ARG A 86 -4.60 6.64 8.73
CA ARG A 86 -4.83 8.00 9.23
C ARG A 86 -3.67 8.62 10.00
N THR A 87 -2.73 7.82 10.51
CA THR A 87 -1.50 8.33 11.14
C THR A 87 -0.39 8.58 10.13
N VAL A 88 -0.51 8.04 8.90
CA VAL A 88 0.45 8.20 7.83
C VAL A 88 0.24 9.55 7.15
N SER A 89 1.33 10.30 6.95
CA SER A 89 1.33 11.55 6.20
C SER A 89 0.87 11.32 4.77
N ILE A 90 0.04 12.23 4.28
CA ILE A 90 -0.53 12.13 2.94
C ILE A 90 0.57 12.42 1.90
N PRO A 91 0.70 11.58 0.86
CA PRO A 91 1.50 11.86 -0.33
C PRO A 91 1.27 13.28 -0.85
N ASN A 92 2.36 13.94 -1.22
CA ASN A 92 2.33 15.30 -1.73
C ASN A 92 2.73 15.28 -3.20
N ASP A 93 1.82 15.71 -4.07
CA ASP A 93 2.04 15.79 -5.52
C ASP A 93 3.29 16.62 -5.89
N MET A 94 3.69 17.58 -5.03
CA MET A 94 4.89 18.40 -5.25
C MET A 94 6.20 17.73 -4.81
N ALA A 95 6.16 16.59 -4.11
CA ALA A 95 7.35 15.90 -3.60
C ALA A 95 8.11 15.10 -4.68
N GLY A 96 7.56 15.05 -5.91
CA GLY A 96 8.11 14.33 -7.06
C GLY A 96 7.69 12.86 -7.11
N GLN A 97 8.31 12.10 -8.02
CA GLN A 97 7.95 10.70 -8.25
C GLN A 97 8.33 9.78 -7.09
N ASP A 98 7.47 8.79 -6.83
CA ASP A 98 7.73 7.67 -5.93
C ASP A 98 9.08 6.98 -6.21
N ARG A 99 9.75 6.51 -5.15
CA ARG A 99 11.08 5.89 -5.26
C ARG A 99 11.10 4.49 -4.66
N ILE A 100 11.76 3.57 -5.35
CA ILE A 100 12.02 2.23 -4.84
C ILE A 100 13.37 2.26 -4.10
N LEU A 101 13.34 1.92 -2.82
CA LEU A 101 14.48 1.79 -1.94
C LEU A 101 14.84 0.32 -1.77
N TRP A 102 16.15 0.05 -1.81
CA TRP A 102 16.71 -1.24 -1.39
C TRP A 102 17.16 -1.12 0.06
N LYS A 103 16.68 -2.01 0.93
CA LYS A 103 17.04 -2.09 2.34
C LYS A 103 18.00 -3.25 2.61
#